data_AF-A0A3B9UZR3-F1
#
_entry.id   AF-A0A3B9UZR3-F1
#
_cell.length_a   1.000
_cell.length_b   1.000
_cell.length_c   1.000
_cell.angle_alpha   90.00
_cell.angle_beta   90.00
_cell.angle_gamma   90.00
#
_symmetry.space_group_name_H-M   'P 1'
#
loop_
_entity.id
_entity.type
_entity.pdbx_description
1 polymer ?
#
loop_
_entity_poly.entity_id
_entity_poly.type
_entity_poly.pdbx_seq_one_letter_code
_entity_poly.pdbx_strand_id
1 'polypeptide(L)'
;SAVICLIGLNDGDFPRSERTPGFDRLVQTPRFGDRRRRDEDRYLFLETILCAREALYLSYCGRERRDDTPVPPSVLVSELLDYIAHTGDAGQDNGSALTTEQPLQGFSHRYFSDPTNERYFSYASERMPPVIDHQAATPLLFPSALVTKQPDVLALAALVEFFQNPARYLLRNRLGVDLPRVRPAFDTRAPARAGFGALMAQRQILLEIQLGGGQQVDAQARLQAQALLRPGALGWLELAAEWSALSDLATRTAAISDLPQQRIEIDLSVGQTTLRGQLDGVSADAQYRHSVLDLRAADLMTAWIMHLALNLTPASPTRHTRLVARDDTYTLQPVDHARELLTDLLACYSRGLSHPLPFFPRSAHAYAFASGNPSLAAKRCWESSSYVNGEDANPWYQLAFRDEWDNLPNDEFVALTERLYRPIVDHLEASSS
;
A
#
# COMPACT_ATOMS: atom_id res chain seq x y z
N SER A 1 30.52 32.42 -38.95
CA SER A 1 30.34 31.14 -38.26
C SER A 1 28.94 31.07 -37.68
N ALA A 2 27.99 30.46 -38.38
CA ALA A 2 26.59 30.39 -37.94
C ALA A 2 26.12 28.94 -38.00
N VAL A 3 25.85 28.38 -36.82
CA VAL A 3 25.20 27.09 -36.60
C VAL A 3 23.74 27.35 -36.31
N ILE A 4 22.82 26.67 -37.02
CA ILE A 4 21.39 26.80 -36.78
C ILE A 4 20.79 25.44 -36.40
N CYS A 5 20.04 25.42 -35.30
CA CYS A 5 19.39 24.23 -34.78
C CYS A 5 17.86 24.42 -34.78
N LEU A 6 17.14 23.54 -35.49
CA LEU A 6 15.69 23.46 -35.48
C LEU A 6 15.26 22.18 -34.76
N ILE A 7 14.36 22.32 -33.79
CA ILE A 7 13.94 21.24 -32.89
C ILE A 7 12.43 21.07 -33.00
N GLY A 8 11.96 19.83 -32.94
CA GLY A 8 10.52 19.51 -32.97
C GLY A 8 9.91 19.69 -34.36
N LEU A 9 10.68 19.40 -35.41
CA LEU A 9 10.20 19.37 -36.79
C LEU A 9 9.40 18.07 -37.04
N ASN A 10 8.35 17.87 -36.27
CA ASN A 10 7.50 16.69 -36.36
C ASN A 10 6.46 16.86 -37.48
N ASP A 11 5.98 15.73 -38.01
CA ASP A 11 4.80 15.75 -38.88
C ASP A 11 3.58 16.31 -38.13
N GLY A 12 2.76 17.10 -38.82
CA GLY A 12 1.60 17.80 -38.24
C GLY A 12 1.92 19.04 -37.40
N ASP A 13 3.10 19.14 -36.78
CA ASP A 13 3.54 20.31 -36.00
C ASP A 13 4.19 21.39 -36.88
N PHE A 14 5.00 20.98 -37.87
CA PHE A 14 5.68 21.87 -38.80
C PHE A 14 5.53 21.38 -40.26
N PRO A 15 5.28 22.26 -41.25
CA PRO A 15 4.89 23.67 -41.11
C PRO A 15 3.57 23.82 -40.35
N ARG A 16 3.40 24.92 -39.62
CA ARG A 16 2.24 25.09 -38.75
C ARG A 16 0.97 25.17 -39.59
N SER A 17 0.00 24.34 -39.24
CA SER A 17 -1.33 24.43 -39.81
C SER A 17 -2.07 25.66 -39.26
N GLU A 18 -2.79 26.35 -40.12
CA GLU A 18 -3.67 27.45 -39.75
C GLU A 18 -5.11 27.01 -39.99
N ARG A 19 -5.96 27.09 -38.95
CA ARG A 19 -7.41 26.91 -39.11
C ARG A 19 -8.00 28.25 -39.52
N THR A 20 -8.18 28.44 -40.81
CA THR A 20 -8.91 29.60 -41.32
C THR A 20 -10.40 29.48 -40.96
N PRO A 21 -11.02 30.53 -40.41
CA PRO A 21 -12.47 30.54 -40.21
C PRO A 21 -13.23 30.36 -41.53
N GLY A 22 -14.30 29.56 -41.54
CA GLY A 22 -15.04 29.22 -42.77
C GLY A 22 -15.74 30.40 -43.47
N PHE A 23 -15.77 31.57 -42.84
CA PHE A 23 -16.30 32.81 -43.41
C PHE A 23 -15.23 33.68 -44.08
N ASP A 24 -13.95 33.30 -44.01
CA ASP A 24 -12.87 34.02 -44.67
C ASP A 24 -12.91 33.77 -46.18
N ARG A 25 -13.32 34.80 -46.93
CA ARG A 25 -13.40 34.77 -48.39
C ARG A 25 -12.05 34.92 -49.07
N LEU A 26 -11.00 35.36 -48.37
CA LEU A 26 -9.65 35.47 -48.92
C LEU A 26 -9.10 34.10 -49.32
N VAL A 27 -9.44 33.05 -48.56
CA VAL A 27 -9.04 31.67 -48.90
C VAL A 27 -9.73 31.15 -50.16
N GLN A 28 -10.95 31.61 -50.46
CA GLN A 28 -11.71 31.17 -51.63
C GLN A 28 -11.21 31.78 -52.95
N THR A 29 -10.59 32.97 -52.88
CA THR A 29 -10.08 33.70 -54.05
C THR A 29 -8.71 34.32 -53.74
N PRO A 30 -7.65 33.49 -53.65
CA PRO A 30 -6.33 33.97 -53.27
C PRO A 30 -5.73 34.91 -54.33
N ARG A 31 -5.07 35.97 -53.86
CA ARG A 31 -4.35 36.95 -54.67
C ARG A 31 -2.88 37.01 -54.28
N PHE A 32 -2.08 37.59 -55.18
CA PHE A 32 -0.66 37.83 -54.92
C PHE A 32 -0.52 38.80 -53.74
N GLY A 33 0.26 38.42 -52.73
CA GLY A 33 0.44 39.18 -51.48
C GLY A 33 -0.44 38.71 -50.31
N ASP A 34 -1.39 37.81 -50.53
CA ASP A 34 -2.16 37.22 -49.43
C ASP A 34 -1.26 36.36 -48.55
N ARG A 35 -1.37 36.56 -47.23
CA ARG A 35 -0.57 35.82 -46.25
C ARG A 35 -1.11 34.40 -46.10
N ARG A 36 -0.20 33.43 -46.17
CA ARG A 36 -0.49 32.01 -45.92
C ARG A 36 0.57 31.48 -44.98
N ARG A 37 0.18 31.16 -43.75
CA ARG A 37 1.13 30.74 -42.71
C ARG A 37 1.95 29.52 -43.10
N ARG A 38 1.33 28.57 -43.81
CA ARG A 38 2.05 27.40 -44.35
C ARG A 38 3.16 27.81 -45.32
N ASP A 39 2.88 28.75 -46.23
CA ASP A 39 3.86 29.21 -47.22
C ASP A 39 4.96 30.07 -46.55
N GLU A 40 4.59 30.88 -45.56
CA GLU A 40 5.55 31.62 -44.71
C GLU A 40 6.49 30.65 -43.96
N ASP A 41 5.98 29.58 -43.37
CA ASP A 41 6.80 28.57 -42.66
C ASP A 41 7.69 27.77 -43.63
N ARG A 42 7.21 27.44 -44.84
CA ARG A 42 8.05 26.83 -45.89
C ARG A 42 9.17 27.76 -46.32
N TYR A 43 8.85 29.05 -46.51
CA TYR A 43 9.84 30.06 -46.87
C TYR A 43 10.84 30.29 -45.74
N LEU A 44 10.39 30.35 -44.48
CA LEU A 44 11.26 30.46 -43.31
C LEU A 44 12.22 29.27 -43.18
N PHE A 45 11.75 28.04 -43.47
CA PHE A 45 12.61 26.86 -43.50
C PHE A 45 13.72 26.99 -44.56
N LEU A 46 13.36 27.47 -45.76
CA LEU A 46 14.34 27.75 -46.82
C LEU A 46 15.33 28.85 -46.41
N GLU A 47 14.85 29.98 -45.87
CA GLU A 47 15.73 31.03 -45.36
C GLU A 47 16.67 30.51 -44.27
N THR A 48 16.19 29.62 -43.41
CA THR A 48 17.00 29.01 -42.37
C THR A 48 18.14 28.18 -42.97
N ILE A 49 17.84 27.35 -43.97
CA ILE A 49 18.86 26.59 -44.72
C ILE A 49 19.87 27.55 -45.36
N LEU A 50 19.39 28.61 -46.01
CA LEU A 50 20.24 29.62 -46.67
C LEU A 50 21.07 30.46 -45.69
N CYS A 51 20.69 30.54 -44.41
CA CYS A 51 21.41 31.28 -43.37
C CYS A 51 22.45 30.43 -42.63
N ALA A 52 22.31 29.10 -42.62
CA ALA A 52 23.29 28.22 -42.01
C ALA A 52 24.62 28.33 -42.77
N ARG A 53 25.71 28.65 -42.06
CA ARG A 53 27.04 28.85 -42.66
C ARG A 53 28.02 27.73 -42.30
N GLU A 54 27.84 27.11 -41.14
CA GLU A 54 28.71 26.03 -40.65
C GLU A 54 27.97 24.72 -40.46
N ALA A 55 26.83 24.73 -39.75
CA ALA A 55 26.05 23.52 -39.53
C ALA A 55 24.55 23.83 -39.46
N LEU A 56 23.76 22.89 -39.97
CA LEU A 56 22.31 22.84 -39.85
C LEU A 56 21.95 21.58 -39.06
N TYR A 57 21.37 21.75 -37.87
CA TYR A 57 20.90 20.66 -37.03
C TYR A 57 19.37 20.63 -37.06
N LEU A 58 18.80 19.47 -37.40
CA LEU A 58 17.35 19.26 -37.47
C LEU A 58 16.97 18.10 -36.53
N SER A 59 15.97 18.27 -35.67
CA SER A 59 15.46 17.19 -34.83
C SER A 59 13.94 17.10 -34.81
N TYR A 60 13.46 15.88 -34.63
CA TYR A 60 12.05 15.52 -34.55
C TYR A 60 11.87 14.29 -33.64
N CYS A 61 10.65 14.08 -33.16
CA CYS A 61 10.23 12.90 -32.42
C CYS A 61 9.89 11.79 -33.42
N GLY A 62 10.81 10.84 -33.61
CA GLY A 62 10.62 9.75 -34.58
C GLY A 62 9.75 8.59 -34.10
N ARG A 63 9.29 8.59 -32.84
CA ARG A 63 8.43 7.55 -32.27
C ARG A 63 7.39 8.09 -31.29
N GLU A 64 6.22 7.47 -31.24
CA GLU A 64 5.20 7.79 -30.25
C GLU A 64 5.56 7.23 -28.86
N ARG A 65 5.46 8.07 -27.83
CA ARG A 65 5.86 7.73 -26.45
C ARG A 65 5.08 6.56 -25.84
N ARG A 66 3.87 6.29 -26.33
CA ARG A 66 2.94 5.31 -25.72
C ARG A 66 3.11 3.90 -26.28
N ASP A 67 3.23 3.76 -27.59
CA ASP A 67 3.21 2.48 -28.29
C ASP A 67 4.44 2.23 -29.17
N ASP A 68 5.42 3.14 -29.13
CA ASP A 68 6.69 3.04 -29.86
C ASP A 68 6.54 2.98 -31.39
N THR A 69 5.37 3.37 -31.92
CA THR A 69 5.14 3.42 -33.36
C THR A 69 5.99 4.50 -34.03
N PRO A 70 6.52 4.25 -35.25
CA PRO A 70 7.34 5.23 -35.95
C PRO A 70 6.49 6.41 -36.42
N VAL A 71 6.99 7.62 -36.17
CA VAL A 71 6.38 8.88 -36.58
C VAL A 71 7.29 9.55 -37.59
N PRO A 72 6.78 9.95 -38.78
CA PRO A 72 7.61 10.62 -39.78
C PRO A 72 8.02 12.03 -39.30
N PRO A 73 9.13 12.56 -39.82
CA PRO A 73 9.47 13.97 -39.62
C PRO A 73 8.49 14.87 -40.40
N SER A 74 8.59 16.17 -40.16
CA SER A 74 7.93 17.18 -40.99
C SER A 74 8.17 16.93 -42.47
N VAL A 75 7.13 17.11 -43.29
CA VAL A 75 7.20 17.00 -44.75
C VAL A 75 8.38 17.79 -45.35
N LEU A 76 8.73 18.94 -44.76
CA LEU A 76 9.85 19.76 -45.23
C LEU A 76 11.23 19.14 -44.97
N VAL A 77 11.36 18.40 -43.87
CA VAL A 77 12.59 17.63 -43.59
C VAL A 77 12.69 16.46 -44.55
N SER A 78 11.57 15.76 -44.81
CA SER A 78 11.52 14.69 -45.83
C SER A 78 11.89 15.21 -47.22
N GLU A 79 11.30 16.32 -47.68
CA GLU A 79 11.63 16.96 -48.96
C GLU A 79 13.13 17.31 -49.06
N LEU A 80 13.74 17.80 -47.97
CA LEU A 80 15.16 18.12 -47.92
C LEU A 80 16.04 16.86 -48.01
N LEU A 81 15.72 15.82 -47.23
CA LEU A 81 16.45 14.55 -47.25
C LEU A 81 16.36 13.88 -48.62
N ASP A 82 15.17 13.87 -49.22
CA ASP A 82 14.94 13.37 -50.57
C ASP A 82 15.79 14.15 -51.58
N TYR A 83 15.79 15.49 -51.52
CA TYR A 83 16.61 16.31 -52.41
C TYR A 83 18.11 16.02 -52.29
N ILE A 84 18.62 15.86 -51.05
CA ILE A 84 20.02 15.51 -50.80
C ILE A 84 20.35 14.12 -51.37
N ALA A 85 19.47 13.13 -51.16
CA ALA A 85 19.64 11.79 -51.69
C ALA A 85 19.69 11.75 -53.23
N HIS A 86 18.86 12.57 -53.89
CA HIS A 86 18.81 12.64 -55.36
C HIS A 86 20.01 13.37 -55.98
N THR A 87 20.67 14.28 -55.23
CA THR A 87 21.73 15.15 -55.76
C THR A 87 23.14 14.80 -55.27
N GLY A 88 23.26 14.01 -54.20
CA GLY A 88 24.54 13.60 -53.63
C GLY A 88 25.08 12.27 -54.18
N ASP A 89 26.36 12.01 -53.90
CA ASP A 89 27.06 10.74 -54.21
C ASP A 89 26.59 9.55 -53.34
N ALA A 90 25.60 9.74 -52.47
CA ALA A 90 25.16 8.78 -51.46
C ALA A 90 24.36 7.59 -52.02
N GLY A 91 24.08 7.54 -53.32
CA GLY A 91 23.18 6.53 -53.91
C GLY A 91 21.73 6.69 -53.42
N GLN A 92 20.86 5.71 -53.72
CA GLN A 92 19.42 5.69 -53.36
C GLN A 92 19.14 5.59 -51.83
N ASP A 93 20.04 6.06 -50.97
CA ASP A 93 19.78 6.14 -49.54
C ASP A 93 18.98 7.42 -49.24
N ASN A 94 17.72 7.25 -48.81
CA ASN A 94 16.77 8.33 -48.47
C ASN A 94 17.16 9.10 -47.18
N GLY A 95 18.44 9.47 -47.03
CA GLY A 95 18.94 10.24 -45.90
C GLY A 95 19.17 9.43 -44.61
N SER A 96 19.18 8.09 -44.65
CA SER A 96 19.41 7.28 -43.45
C SER A 96 20.83 7.47 -42.90
N ALA A 97 21.84 7.64 -43.76
CA ALA A 97 23.21 7.99 -43.34
C ALA A 97 23.32 9.35 -42.61
N LEU A 98 22.41 10.28 -42.86
CA LEU A 98 22.37 11.61 -42.22
C LEU A 98 21.50 11.62 -40.96
N THR A 99 20.62 10.63 -40.81
CA THR A 99 19.71 10.53 -39.69
C THR A 99 20.35 9.72 -38.56
N THR A 100 20.24 10.22 -37.33
CA THR A 100 20.72 9.50 -36.14
C THR A 100 19.56 9.30 -35.18
N GLU A 101 19.12 8.06 -35.01
CA GLU A 101 18.10 7.71 -34.01
C GLU A 101 18.70 7.73 -32.61
N GLN A 102 18.24 8.68 -31.79
CA GLN A 102 18.74 8.86 -30.42
C GLN A 102 18.02 7.92 -29.42
N PRO A 103 18.75 7.32 -28.46
CA PRO A 103 18.14 6.54 -27.38
C PRO A 103 17.09 7.31 -26.58
N LEU A 104 16.03 6.61 -26.14
CA LEU A 104 14.93 7.17 -25.34
C LEU A 104 15.39 7.76 -24.01
N GLN A 105 16.35 7.11 -23.35
CA GLN A 105 16.84 7.50 -22.02
C GLN A 105 18.20 8.19 -22.14
N GLY A 106 18.36 9.33 -21.47
CA GLY A 106 19.62 10.08 -21.42
C GLY A 106 20.78 9.36 -20.72
N PHE A 107 20.51 8.22 -20.09
CA PHE A 107 21.48 7.32 -19.47
C PHE A 107 21.71 6.03 -20.28
N SER A 108 21.38 6.02 -21.58
CA SER A 108 21.70 4.89 -22.44
C SER A 108 23.22 4.68 -22.52
N HIS A 109 23.68 3.43 -22.35
CA HIS A 109 25.09 3.07 -22.50
C HIS A 109 25.70 3.51 -23.84
N ARG A 110 24.87 3.62 -24.90
CA ARG A 110 25.32 4.04 -26.24
C ARG A 110 26.01 5.40 -26.25
N TYR A 111 25.63 6.32 -25.36
CA TYR A 111 26.23 7.65 -25.25
C TYR A 111 27.62 7.67 -24.60
N PHE A 112 28.03 6.56 -23.97
CA PHE A 112 29.22 6.48 -23.12
C PHE A 112 30.17 5.34 -23.52
N SER A 113 29.74 4.43 -24.41
CA SER A 113 30.49 3.23 -24.77
C SER A 113 31.69 3.49 -25.68
N ASP A 114 31.58 4.48 -26.58
CA ASP A 114 32.61 4.79 -27.56
C ASP A 114 32.83 6.30 -27.64
N PRO A 115 33.91 6.84 -27.05
CA PRO A 115 34.23 8.27 -27.10
C PRO A 115 34.51 8.78 -28.53
N THR A 116 34.77 7.89 -29.48
CA THR A 116 35.05 8.24 -30.88
C THR A 116 33.78 8.30 -31.73
N ASN A 117 32.65 7.80 -31.21
CA ASN A 117 31.37 7.85 -31.90
C ASN A 117 30.68 9.20 -31.67
N GLU A 118 30.96 10.16 -32.55
CA GLU A 118 30.38 11.51 -32.48
C GLU A 118 28.85 11.54 -32.55
N ARG A 119 28.19 10.48 -33.05
CA ARG A 119 26.71 10.38 -33.13
C ARG A 119 26.04 10.05 -31.81
N TYR A 120 26.76 9.33 -30.94
CA TYR A 120 26.28 8.89 -29.65
C TYR A 120 27.26 9.31 -28.57
N PHE A 121 27.16 10.58 -28.17
CA PHE A 121 28.01 11.17 -27.15
C PHE A 121 27.17 11.97 -26.15
N SER A 122 27.56 11.94 -24.88
CA SER A 122 26.97 12.77 -23.83
C SER A 122 28.06 13.43 -22.98
N TYR A 123 27.94 14.74 -22.79
CA TYR A 123 28.76 15.49 -21.83
C TYR A 123 28.32 15.26 -20.37
N ALA A 124 27.12 14.71 -20.15
CA ALA A 124 26.53 14.50 -18.83
C ALA A 124 27.04 13.18 -18.20
N SER A 125 28.28 13.20 -17.73
CA SER A 125 28.94 12.03 -17.10
C SER A 125 28.17 11.49 -15.88
N GLU A 126 27.40 12.32 -15.19
CA GLU A 126 26.54 11.94 -14.07
C GLU A 126 25.36 11.04 -14.49
N ARG A 127 25.05 11.00 -15.79
CA ARG A 127 24.03 10.11 -16.37
C ARG A 127 24.64 8.80 -16.88
N MET A 128 25.95 8.62 -16.76
CA MET A 128 26.57 7.36 -17.14
C MET A 128 25.97 6.26 -16.27
N PRO A 129 25.28 5.27 -16.88
CA PRO A 129 24.71 4.18 -16.11
C PRO A 129 25.85 3.45 -15.38
N PRO A 130 25.64 3.02 -14.13
CA PRO A 130 26.65 2.24 -13.43
C PRO A 130 26.95 0.98 -14.25
N VAL A 131 28.18 0.49 -14.18
CA VAL A 131 28.50 -0.85 -14.69
C VAL A 131 27.75 -1.83 -13.79
N ILE A 132 26.61 -2.31 -14.28
CA ILE A 132 25.81 -3.30 -13.57
C ILE A 132 26.50 -4.64 -13.79
N ASP A 133 27.17 -5.12 -12.75
CA ASP A 133 27.51 -6.53 -12.69
C ASP A 133 26.21 -7.30 -12.43
N HIS A 134 25.64 -7.89 -13.48
CA HIS A 134 24.44 -8.72 -13.37
C HIS A 134 24.65 -9.98 -12.50
N GLN A 135 25.90 -10.30 -12.13
CA GLN A 135 26.23 -11.37 -11.20
C GLN A 135 26.36 -10.87 -9.75
N ALA A 136 26.45 -9.56 -9.51
CA ALA A 136 26.50 -8.99 -8.17
C ALA A 136 25.11 -9.08 -7.53
N ALA A 137 25.00 -9.83 -6.43
CA ALA A 137 23.77 -9.98 -5.68
C ALA A 137 23.35 -8.63 -5.06
N THR A 138 22.07 -8.28 -5.18
CA THR A 138 21.46 -7.15 -4.47
C THR A 138 21.65 -7.36 -2.96
N PRO A 139 22.11 -6.35 -2.20
CA PRO A 139 22.27 -6.50 -0.76
C PRO A 139 20.92 -6.74 -0.09
N LEU A 140 20.83 -7.83 0.67
CA LEU A 140 19.67 -8.16 1.51
C LEU A 140 19.43 -7.03 2.53
N LEU A 141 18.17 -6.76 2.84
CA LEU A 141 17.80 -5.80 3.89
C LEU A 141 18.23 -6.29 5.27
N PHE A 142 18.16 -7.61 5.49
CA PHE A 142 18.61 -8.27 6.70
C PHE A 142 19.65 -9.35 6.37
N PRO A 143 20.90 -8.97 6.07
CA PRO A 143 21.96 -9.93 5.70
C PRO A 143 22.39 -10.82 6.88
N SER A 144 22.11 -10.39 8.11
CA SER A 144 22.33 -11.14 9.33
C SER A 144 21.31 -10.74 10.39
N ALA A 145 21.11 -11.61 11.37
CA ALA A 145 20.31 -11.33 12.56
C ALA A 145 20.87 -10.12 13.33
N LEU A 146 20.01 -9.19 13.73
CA LEU A 146 20.38 -8.07 14.60
C LEU A 146 20.66 -8.58 16.00
N VAL A 147 21.67 -8.01 16.68
CA VAL A 147 21.92 -8.33 18.09
C VAL A 147 20.73 -7.87 18.92
N THR A 148 20.02 -8.82 19.52
CA THR A 148 18.92 -8.55 20.44
C THR A 148 19.34 -8.79 21.87
N LYS A 149 19.00 -7.83 22.73
CA LYS A 149 18.97 -8.03 24.18
C LYS A 149 17.50 -8.06 24.57
N GLN A 150 17.07 -9.16 25.19
CA GLN A 150 15.73 -9.26 25.73
C GLN A 150 15.55 -8.19 26.82
N PRO A 151 14.45 -7.43 26.82
CA PRO A 151 14.25 -6.40 27.83
C PRO A 151 14.05 -7.02 29.21
N ASP A 152 14.67 -6.43 30.22
CA ASP A 152 14.48 -6.82 31.63
C ASP A 152 13.04 -6.51 32.09
N VAL A 153 12.45 -5.43 31.57
CA VAL A 153 11.06 -5.02 31.80
C VAL A 153 10.38 -4.73 30.48
N LEU A 154 9.23 -5.37 30.23
CA LEU A 154 8.42 -5.20 29.01
C LEU A 154 6.98 -4.83 29.37
N ALA A 155 6.43 -3.81 28.72
CA ALA A 155 5.03 -3.49 28.86
C ALA A 155 4.16 -4.55 28.16
N LEU A 156 3.11 -5.05 28.80
CA LEU A 156 2.16 -6.00 28.22
C LEU A 156 1.57 -5.46 26.91
N ALA A 157 1.28 -4.16 26.85
CA ALA A 157 0.81 -3.48 25.65
C ALA A 157 1.83 -3.54 24.50
N ALA A 158 3.13 -3.49 24.79
CA ALA A 158 4.17 -3.58 23.76
C ALA A 158 4.28 -5.00 23.17
N LEU A 159 4.06 -6.03 23.99
CA LEU A 159 3.97 -7.42 23.52
C LEU A 159 2.75 -7.60 22.60
N VAL A 160 1.59 -7.07 23.00
CA VAL A 160 0.39 -7.06 22.17
C VAL A 160 0.64 -6.32 20.85
N GLU A 161 1.21 -5.12 20.89
CA GLU A 161 1.49 -4.30 19.70
C GLU A 161 2.41 -5.04 18.71
N PHE A 162 3.41 -5.76 19.22
CA PHE A 162 4.28 -6.59 18.40
C PHE A 162 3.51 -7.67 17.65
N PHE A 163 2.68 -8.47 18.32
CA PHE A 163 1.94 -9.55 17.68
C PHE A 163 0.81 -9.08 16.75
N GLN A 164 0.39 -7.81 16.82
CA GLN A 164 -0.52 -7.24 15.83
C GLN A 164 0.15 -7.04 14.46
N ASN A 165 1.46 -6.76 14.42
CA ASN A 165 2.24 -6.69 13.19
C ASN A 165 3.75 -6.71 13.50
N PRO A 166 4.39 -7.90 13.54
CA PRO A 166 5.80 -8.03 13.93
C PRO A 166 6.76 -7.27 13.02
N ALA A 167 6.52 -7.30 11.70
CA ALA A 167 7.35 -6.59 10.72
C ALA A 167 7.32 -5.07 10.93
N ARG A 168 6.12 -4.50 11.16
CA ARG A 168 5.96 -3.08 11.50
C ARG A 168 6.68 -2.77 12.80
N TYR A 169 6.57 -3.62 13.83
CA TYR A 169 7.23 -3.38 15.11
C TYR A 169 8.76 -3.39 14.96
N LEU A 170 9.33 -4.36 14.23
CA LEU A 170 10.76 -4.40 13.92
C LEU A 170 11.21 -3.15 13.16
N LEU A 171 10.55 -2.82 12.05
CA LEU A 171 10.95 -1.69 11.21
C LEU A 171 10.77 -0.36 11.95
N ARG A 172 9.63 -0.13 12.60
CA ARG A 172 9.30 1.14 13.23
C ARG A 172 9.92 1.30 14.62
N ASN A 173 9.66 0.35 15.52
CA ASN A 173 10.02 0.50 16.93
C ASN A 173 11.49 0.14 17.19
N ARG A 174 12.09 -0.77 16.40
CA ARG A 174 13.51 -1.14 16.55
C ARG A 174 14.43 -0.40 15.58
N LEU A 175 14.07 -0.27 14.30
CA LEU A 175 14.91 0.36 13.29
C LEU A 175 14.59 1.85 13.03
N GLY A 176 13.50 2.38 13.59
CA GLY A 176 13.13 3.79 13.42
C GLY A 176 12.64 4.14 12.01
N VAL A 177 12.24 3.15 11.21
CA VAL A 177 11.72 3.33 9.86
C VAL A 177 10.25 3.75 9.95
N ASP A 178 9.91 4.88 9.33
CA ASP A 178 8.52 5.29 9.14
C ASP A 178 8.18 5.28 7.65
N LEU A 179 7.16 4.49 7.28
CA LEU A 179 6.72 4.41 5.90
C LEU A 179 5.82 5.61 5.59
N PRO A 180 6.05 6.32 4.47
CA PRO A 180 5.25 7.47 4.11
C PRO A 180 3.79 7.06 3.95
N ARG A 181 2.92 7.67 4.77
CA ARG A 181 1.47 7.46 4.63
C ARG A 181 1.02 8.11 3.34
N VAL A 182 0.47 7.31 2.42
CA VAL A 182 -0.31 7.84 1.31
C VAL A 182 -1.50 8.56 1.92
N ARG A 183 -1.48 9.90 1.90
CA ARG A 183 -2.67 10.65 2.27
C ARG A 183 -3.72 10.30 1.23
N PRO A 184 -4.87 9.71 1.62
CA PRO A 184 -5.94 9.52 0.67
C PRO A 184 -6.26 10.88 0.07
N ALA A 185 -6.41 10.93 -1.26
CA ALA A 185 -6.90 12.13 -1.91
C ALA A 185 -8.19 12.54 -1.21
N PHE A 186 -8.35 13.83 -0.92
CA PHE A 186 -9.64 14.33 -0.46
C PHE A 186 -10.64 14.08 -1.58
N ASP A 187 -11.62 13.23 -1.32
CA ASP A 187 -12.71 13.03 -2.26
C ASP A 187 -13.49 14.35 -2.34
N THR A 188 -13.66 14.87 -3.55
CA THR A 188 -14.48 16.07 -3.79
C THR A 188 -15.97 15.73 -3.77
N ARG A 189 -16.33 14.45 -3.64
CA ARG A 189 -17.69 13.96 -3.50
C ARG A 189 -17.92 13.37 -2.12
N ALA A 190 -19.14 13.52 -1.62
CA ALA A 190 -19.56 12.79 -0.43
C ALA A 190 -19.48 11.28 -0.74
N PRO A 191 -18.87 10.47 0.14
CA PRO A 191 -18.65 9.06 -0.13
C PRO A 191 -20.00 8.35 -0.23
N ALA A 192 -20.13 7.49 -1.25
CA ALA A 192 -21.35 6.76 -1.50
C ALA A 192 -21.61 5.65 -0.47
N ARG A 193 -20.70 5.37 0.48
CA ARG A 193 -20.84 4.47 1.64
C ARG A 193 -19.84 4.94 2.70
N ALA A 194 -20.08 4.67 3.98
CA ALA A 194 -19.11 4.95 5.03
C ALA A 194 -17.83 4.12 4.82
N GLY A 195 -16.67 4.79 4.85
CA GLY A 195 -15.38 4.10 4.93
C GLY A 195 -15.24 3.37 6.27
N PHE A 196 -14.29 2.44 6.37
CA PHE A 196 -14.11 1.60 7.56
C PHE A 196 -14.04 2.40 8.88
N GLY A 197 -13.28 3.49 8.93
CA GLY A 197 -13.18 4.34 10.12
C GLY A 197 -14.50 5.02 10.50
N ALA A 198 -15.28 5.47 9.51
CA ALA A 198 -16.60 6.07 9.75
C ALA A 198 -17.61 5.01 10.23
N LEU A 199 -17.60 3.81 9.63
CA LEU A 199 -18.43 2.69 10.07
C LEU A 199 -18.12 2.29 11.52
N MET A 200 -16.83 2.24 11.90
CA MET A 200 -16.42 1.97 13.28
C MET A 200 -16.97 3.02 14.25
N ALA A 201 -16.82 4.30 13.92
CA ALA A 201 -17.33 5.38 14.74
C ALA A 201 -18.86 5.36 14.85
N GLN A 202 -19.56 5.07 13.74
CA GLN A 202 -21.02 4.88 13.73
C GLN A 202 -21.41 3.79 14.73
N ARG A 203 -20.87 2.57 14.58
CA ARG A 203 -21.24 1.43 15.42
C ARG A 203 -20.94 1.64 16.89
N GLN A 204 -19.83 2.32 17.23
CA GLN A 204 -19.51 2.68 18.61
C GLN A 204 -20.58 3.61 19.20
N ILE A 205 -21.02 4.62 18.45
CA ILE A 205 -22.08 5.54 18.88
C ILE A 205 -23.41 4.80 19.04
N LEU A 206 -23.75 3.87 18.13
CA LEU A 206 -24.97 3.07 18.24
C LEU A 206 -24.96 2.22 19.52
N LEU A 207 -23.85 1.50 19.78
CA LEU A 207 -23.70 0.67 20.96
C LEU A 207 -23.79 1.50 22.25
N GLU A 208 -23.10 2.65 22.33
CA GLU A 208 -23.18 3.56 23.47
C GLU A 208 -24.62 3.99 23.78
N ILE A 209 -25.38 4.35 22.74
CA ILE A 209 -26.77 4.82 22.90
C ILE A 209 -27.68 3.68 23.33
N GLN A 210 -27.53 2.48 22.76
CA GLN A 210 -28.31 1.31 23.16
C GLN A 210 -28.03 0.90 24.60
N LEU A 211 -26.76 0.91 25.04
CA LEU A 211 -26.38 0.63 26.43
C LEU A 211 -26.94 1.69 27.40
N GLY A 212 -27.07 2.94 26.96
CA GLY A 212 -27.70 4.02 27.72
C GLY A 212 -29.23 3.98 27.73
N GLY A 213 -29.87 3.00 27.10
CA GLY A 213 -31.33 2.93 26.96
C GLY A 213 -31.94 3.96 26.00
N GLY A 214 -31.11 4.57 25.15
CA GLY A 214 -31.54 5.54 24.14
C GLY A 214 -32.23 4.88 22.95
N GLN A 215 -32.82 5.70 22.09
CA GLN A 215 -33.56 5.27 20.92
C GLN A 215 -32.79 5.55 19.62
N GLN A 216 -33.24 4.93 18.53
CA GLN A 216 -32.66 5.14 17.20
C GLN A 216 -32.64 6.63 16.78
N VAL A 217 -33.62 7.42 17.24
CA VAL A 217 -33.70 8.86 16.94
C VAL A 217 -32.53 9.66 17.56
N ASP A 218 -32.04 9.23 18.73
CA ASP A 218 -30.89 9.84 19.41
C ASP A 218 -29.60 9.55 18.64
N ALA A 219 -29.47 8.32 18.15
CA ALA A 219 -28.37 7.92 17.28
C ALA A 219 -28.38 8.70 15.97
N GLN A 220 -29.55 8.87 15.36
CA GLN A 220 -29.70 9.68 14.15
C GLN A 220 -29.19 11.11 14.38
N ALA A 221 -29.63 11.76 15.46
CA ALA A 221 -29.23 13.13 15.77
C ALA A 221 -27.70 13.24 15.96
N ARG A 222 -27.09 12.32 16.72
CA ARG A 222 -25.63 12.34 16.99
C ARG A 222 -24.80 12.06 15.74
N LEU A 223 -25.19 11.10 14.92
CA LEU A 223 -24.46 10.77 13.69
C LEU A 223 -24.58 11.86 12.63
N GLN A 224 -25.75 12.53 12.52
CA GLN A 224 -25.92 13.69 11.63
C GLN A 224 -25.04 14.86 12.06
N ALA A 225 -25.00 15.17 13.37
CA ALA A 225 -24.16 16.25 13.90
C ALA A 225 -22.66 16.04 13.64
N GLN A 226 -22.20 14.78 13.53
CA GLN A 226 -20.81 14.42 13.27
C GLN A 226 -20.51 14.15 11.79
N ALA A 227 -21.47 14.38 10.88
CA ALA A 227 -21.36 14.02 9.46
C ALA A 227 -20.97 12.54 9.24
N LEU A 228 -21.32 11.68 10.19
CA LEU A 228 -21.12 10.23 10.11
C LEU A 228 -22.32 9.55 9.46
N LEU A 229 -23.41 10.25 9.15
CA LEU A 229 -24.56 9.67 8.47
C LEU A 229 -24.69 10.24 7.06
N ARG A 230 -24.98 9.37 6.09
CA ARG A 230 -25.32 9.80 4.74
C ARG A 230 -26.58 10.70 4.77
N PRO A 231 -26.63 11.80 4.02
CA PRO A 231 -27.84 12.62 3.92
C PRO A 231 -29.03 11.85 3.30
N GLY A 232 -30.23 12.17 3.78
CA GLY A 232 -31.50 11.70 3.20
C GLY A 232 -31.90 10.27 3.58
N ALA A 233 -32.93 9.76 2.91
CA ALA A 233 -33.60 8.49 3.26
C ALA A 233 -32.67 7.27 3.24
N LEU A 234 -31.65 7.25 2.36
CA LEU A 234 -30.67 6.17 2.31
C LEU A 234 -29.88 6.05 3.62
N GLY A 235 -29.46 7.17 4.22
CA GLY A 235 -28.77 7.14 5.50
C GLY A 235 -29.66 6.63 6.63
N TRP A 236 -30.95 6.96 6.61
CA TRP A 236 -31.89 6.47 7.62
C TRP A 236 -32.11 4.95 7.53
N LEU A 237 -32.16 4.40 6.30
CA LEU A 237 -32.23 2.97 6.08
C LEU A 237 -30.95 2.25 6.53
N GLU A 238 -29.76 2.81 6.22
CA GLU A 238 -28.47 2.29 6.69
C GLU A 238 -28.40 2.29 8.22
N LEU A 239 -28.82 3.38 8.87
CA LEU A 239 -28.90 3.48 10.32
C LEU A 239 -29.85 2.43 10.92
N ALA A 240 -31.05 2.27 10.36
CA ALA A 240 -32.02 1.30 10.86
C ALA A 240 -31.48 -0.14 10.78
N ALA A 241 -30.81 -0.47 9.68
CA ALA A 241 -30.18 -1.78 9.49
C ALA A 241 -29.06 -2.03 10.50
N GLU A 242 -28.13 -1.07 10.67
CA GLU A 242 -27.02 -1.20 11.63
C GLU A 242 -27.50 -1.18 13.09
N TRP A 243 -28.51 -0.38 13.42
CA TRP A 243 -29.14 -0.37 14.75
C TRP A 243 -29.70 -1.75 15.12
N SER A 244 -30.45 -2.36 14.20
CA SER A 244 -31.01 -3.70 14.38
C SER A 244 -29.88 -4.74 14.49
N ALA A 245 -28.88 -4.68 13.61
CA ALA A 245 -27.75 -5.60 13.60
C ALA A 245 -26.89 -5.56 14.88
N LEU A 246 -26.85 -4.42 15.60
CA LEU A 246 -26.13 -4.29 16.87
C LEU A 246 -26.98 -4.56 18.10
N SER A 247 -28.30 -4.74 17.97
CA SER A 247 -29.20 -4.91 19.11
C SER A 247 -28.87 -6.16 19.94
N ASP A 248 -28.48 -7.26 19.27
CA ASP A 248 -28.00 -8.47 19.96
C ASP A 248 -26.69 -8.21 20.72
N LEU A 249 -25.71 -7.57 20.07
CA LEU A 249 -24.46 -7.17 20.70
C LEU A 249 -24.70 -6.27 21.92
N ALA A 250 -25.59 -5.29 21.81
CA ALA A 250 -25.94 -4.40 22.90
C ALA A 250 -26.59 -5.15 24.07
N THR A 251 -27.44 -6.13 23.79
CA THR A 251 -28.06 -6.98 24.81
C THR A 251 -27.00 -7.81 25.55
N ARG A 252 -26.12 -8.49 24.80
CA ARG A 252 -25.01 -9.27 25.39
C ARG A 252 -24.02 -8.39 26.17
N THR A 253 -23.79 -7.16 25.72
CA THR A 253 -22.90 -6.21 26.39
C THR A 253 -23.55 -5.56 27.62
N ALA A 254 -24.86 -5.32 27.61
CA ALA A 254 -25.58 -4.79 28.77
C ALA A 254 -25.55 -5.79 29.93
N ALA A 255 -25.76 -7.09 29.64
CA ALA A 255 -25.75 -8.15 30.64
C ALA A 255 -24.43 -8.25 31.45
N ILE A 256 -23.33 -7.74 30.90
CA ILE A 256 -22.01 -7.73 31.57
C ILE A 256 -21.63 -6.36 32.14
N SER A 257 -22.25 -5.28 31.66
CA SER A 257 -21.92 -3.90 32.07
C SER A 257 -22.36 -3.60 33.49
N ASP A 258 -23.41 -4.28 33.97
CA ASP A 258 -23.92 -4.15 35.34
C ASP A 258 -23.11 -4.93 36.39
N LEU A 259 -22.17 -5.77 35.94
CA LEU A 259 -21.35 -6.57 36.85
C LEU A 259 -20.28 -5.71 37.53
N PRO A 260 -19.99 -5.91 38.83
CA PRO A 260 -18.84 -5.29 39.48
C PRO A 260 -17.54 -5.70 38.78
N GLN A 261 -16.86 -4.73 38.18
CA GLN A 261 -15.59 -4.94 37.49
C GLN A 261 -14.48 -4.16 38.21
N GLN A 262 -13.30 -4.77 38.27
CA GLN A 262 -12.09 -4.17 38.84
C GLN A 262 -10.96 -4.18 37.83
N ARG A 263 -9.99 -3.29 38.10
CA ARG A 263 -8.71 -3.26 37.39
C ARG A 263 -7.71 -4.11 38.16
N ILE A 264 -6.95 -4.92 37.43
CA ILE A 264 -5.87 -5.75 37.97
C ILE A 264 -4.53 -5.25 37.43
N GLU A 265 -3.57 -5.02 38.32
CA GLU A 265 -2.19 -4.72 37.94
C GLU A 265 -1.45 -6.01 37.60
N ILE A 266 -0.66 -5.94 36.53
CA ILE A 266 0.19 -7.02 36.06
C ILE A 266 1.63 -6.64 36.40
N ASP A 267 2.28 -7.46 37.23
CA ASP A 267 3.72 -7.45 37.48
C ASP A 267 4.19 -8.91 37.57
N LEU A 268 4.51 -9.50 36.41
CA LEU A 268 4.78 -10.93 36.26
C LEU A 268 6.20 -11.16 35.78
N SER A 269 7.01 -11.87 36.57
CA SER A 269 8.33 -12.34 36.12
C SER A 269 8.21 -13.64 35.32
N VAL A 270 8.57 -13.59 34.04
CA VAL A 270 8.56 -14.73 33.09
C VAL A 270 9.96 -14.89 32.50
N GLY A 271 10.70 -15.88 32.97
CA GLY A 271 12.12 -16.05 32.63
C GLY A 271 12.94 -14.86 33.13
N GLN A 272 13.62 -14.17 32.22
CA GLN A 272 14.44 -12.99 32.52
C GLN A 272 13.69 -11.66 32.34
N THR A 273 12.43 -11.69 31.87
CA THR A 273 11.64 -10.49 31.60
C THR A 273 10.52 -10.35 32.62
N THR A 274 10.37 -9.14 33.14
CA THR A 274 9.21 -8.74 33.94
C THR A 274 8.18 -8.04 33.07
N LEU A 275 6.99 -8.62 32.95
CA LEU A 275 5.86 -8.07 32.22
C LEU A 275 5.05 -7.14 33.12
N ARG A 276 4.87 -5.90 32.68
CA ARG A 276 4.09 -4.88 33.40
C ARG A 276 2.91 -4.35 32.62
N GLY A 277 1.78 -4.15 33.28
CA GLY A 277 0.59 -3.62 32.63
C GLY A 277 -0.62 -3.62 33.54
N GLN A 278 -1.79 -3.46 32.94
CA GLN A 278 -3.06 -3.47 33.65
C GLN A 278 -4.10 -4.20 32.80
N LEU A 279 -4.99 -4.91 33.48
CA LEU A 279 -6.17 -5.54 32.88
C LEU A 279 -7.41 -4.84 33.43
N ASP A 280 -8.17 -4.21 32.55
CA ASP A 280 -9.49 -3.67 32.86
C ASP A 280 -10.58 -4.74 32.65
N GLY A 281 -11.76 -4.45 33.20
CA GLY A 281 -12.98 -5.21 32.95
C GLY A 281 -13.03 -6.59 33.60
N VAL A 282 -12.32 -6.77 34.72
CA VAL A 282 -12.25 -8.07 35.41
C VAL A 282 -13.35 -8.16 36.46
N SER A 283 -14.30 -9.06 36.25
CA SER A 283 -15.33 -9.43 37.23
C SER A 283 -14.93 -10.71 37.97
N ALA A 284 -15.73 -11.12 38.95
CA ALA A 284 -15.58 -12.41 39.62
C ALA A 284 -15.77 -13.61 38.66
N ASP A 285 -16.57 -13.46 37.60
CA ASP A 285 -16.87 -14.52 36.63
C ASP A 285 -15.82 -14.60 35.50
N ALA A 286 -15.53 -13.48 34.84
CA ALA A 286 -14.56 -13.40 33.74
C ALA A 286 -13.97 -12.00 33.58
N GLN A 287 -12.88 -11.88 32.83
CA GLN A 287 -12.51 -10.63 32.19
C GLN A 287 -13.37 -10.42 30.93
N TYR A 288 -14.08 -9.31 30.84
CA TYR A 288 -14.89 -8.98 29.67
C TYR A 288 -14.20 -7.99 28.76
N ARG A 289 -14.31 -8.23 27.45
CA ARG A 289 -13.94 -7.28 26.40
C ARG A 289 -15.03 -7.30 25.34
N HIS A 290 -15.34 -6.16 24.75
CA HIS A 290 -16.32 -6.08 23.67
C HIS A 290 -15.74 -5.42 22.42
N SER A 291 -16.31 -5.74 21.26
CA SER A 291 -15.97 -5.16 19.97
C SER A 291 -17.24 -4.94 19.14
N VAL A 292 -17.31 -3.80 18.45
CA VAL A 292 -18.38 -3.50 17.48
C VAL A 292 -18.16 -4.15 16.10
N LEU A 293 -17.12 -4.98 16.00
CA LEU A 293 -16.80 -5.79 14.83
C LEU A 293 -16.92 -7.26 15.16
N ASP A 294 -16.98 -8.07 14.10
CA ASP A 294 -16.78 -9.52 14.18
C ASP A 294 -15.39 -9.80 14.77
N LEU A 295 -15.22 -10.96 15.40
CA LEU A 295 -13.95 -11.29 16.04
C LEU A 295 -12.82 -11.32 15.00
N ARG A 296 -11.86 -10.40 15.11
CA ARG A 296 -10.69 -10.35 14.23
C ARG A 296 -9.51 -11.06 14.86
N ALA A 297 -8.60 -11.52 14.00
CA ALA A 297 -7.31 -12.09 14.40
C ALA A 297 -6.54 -11.22 15.42
N ALA A 298 -6.52 -9.90 15.21
CA ALA A 298 -5.85 -8.96 16.10
C ALA A 298 -6.52 -8.85 17.48
N ASP A 299 -7.85 -8.91 17.52
CA ASP A 299 -8.62 -8.84 18.77
C ASP A 299 -8.41 -10.12 19.59
N LEU A 300 -8.45 -11.29 18.91
CA LEU A 300 -8.21 -12.58 19.53
C LEU A 300 -6.77 -12.73 20.05
N MET A 301 -5.76 -12.35 19.27
CA MET A 301 -4.37 -12.38 19.72
C MET A 301 -4.12 -11.44 20.90
N THR A 302 -4.72 -10.24 20.87
CA THR A 302 -4.67 -9.30 22.00
C THR A 302 -5.29 -9.93 23.26
N ALA A 303 -6.49 -10.51 23.11
CA ALA A 303 -7.17 -11.18 24.20
C ALA A 303 -6.39 -12.35 24.76
N TRP A 304 -5.78 -13.16 23.90
CA TRP A 304 -4.98 -14.31 24.31
C TRP A 304 -3.77 -13.93 25.15
N ILE A 305 -2.99 -12.95 24.72
CA ILE A 305 -1.82 -12.46 25.47
C ILE A 305 -2.25 -11.93 26.84
N MET A 306 -3.35 -11.17 26.89
CA MET A 306 -3.91 -10.65 28.13
C MET A 306 -4.46 -11.77 29.02
N HIS A 307 -5.07 -12.80 28.43
CA HIS A 307 -5.63 -13.96 29.13
C HIS A 307 -4.54 -14.81 29.79
N LEU A 308 -3.39 -15.00 29.13
CA LEU A 308 -2.23 -15.65 29.73
C LEU A 308 -1.70 -14.86 30.94
N ALA A 309 -1.64 -13.53 30.84
CA ALA A 309 -1.27 -12.68 31.96
C ALA A 309 -2.30 -12.77 33.11
N LEU A 310 -3.60 -12.78 32.80
CA LEU A 310 -4.68 -12.96 33.77
C LEU A 310 -4.52 -14.28 34.54
N ASN A 311 -4.31 -15.39 33.81
CA ASN A 311 -4.15 -16.74 34.39
C ASN A 311 -2.94 -16.87 35.32
N LEU A 312 -1.90 -16.06 35.12
CA LEU A 312 -0.70 -16.04 35.95
C LEU A 312 -0.78 -15.08 37.12
N THR A 313 -1.82 -14.24 37.19
CA THR A 313 -1.94 -13.20 38.22
C THR A 313 -2.72 -13.74 39.42
N PRO A 314 -2.08 -13.98 40.58
CA PRO A 314 -2.75 -14.60 41.73
C PRO A 314 -3.86 -13.74 42.34
N ALA A 315 -3.79 -12.41 42.16
CA ALA A 315 -4.80 -11.47 42.63
C ALA A 315 -6.08 -11.47 41.77
N SER A 316 -6.10 -12.20 40.65
CA SER A 316 -7.28 -12.26 39.79
C SER A 316 -8.37 -13.15 40.38
N PRO A 317 -9.63 -12.68 40.45
CA PRO A 317 -10.74 -13.47 40.95
C PRO A 317 -11.22 -14.53 39.93
N THR A 318 -10.74 -14.47 38.68
CA THR A 318 -11.12 -15.37 37.59
C THR A 318 -9.93 -15.70 36.70
N ARG A 319 -10.05 -16.82 35.98
CA ARG A 319 -9.14 -17.28 34.93
C ARG A 319 -9.80 -17.33 33.56
N HIS A 320 -11.04 -16.85 33.42
CA HIS A 320 -11.77 -16.82 32.14
C HIS A 320 -11.69 -15.44 31.50
N THR A 321 -11.67 -15.39 30.16
CA THR A 321 -11.83 -14.14 29.40
C THR A 321 -12.97 -14.31 28.40
N ARG A 322 -13.94 -13.39 28.38
CA ARG A 322 -15.05 -13.38 27.42
C ARG A 322 -14.94 -12.20 26.46
N LEU A 323 -15.01 -12.50 25.17
CA LEU A 323 -14.94 -11.57 24.04
C LEU A 323 -16.33 -11.46 23.42
N VAL A 324 -17.01 -10.35 23.67
CA VAL A 324 -18.33 -10.05 23.14
C VAL A 324 -18.16 -9.28 21.83
N ALA A 325 -18.13 -10.01 20.71
CA ALA A 325 -17.99 -9.45 19.37
C ALA A 325 -19.36 -9.35 18.67
N ARG A 326 -19.40 -8.64 17.54
CA ARG A 326 -20.64 -8.42 16.78
C ARG A 326 -21.27 -9.72 16.30
N ASP A 327 -20.45 -10.68 15.90
CA ASP A 327 -20.86 -11.99 15.41
C ASP A 327 -21.26 -12.95 16.53
N ASP A 328 -20.46 -13.06 17.59
CA ASP A 328 -20.73 -13.99 18.70
C ASP A 328 -20.01 -13.58 19.99
N THR A 329 -20.23 -14.33 21.07
CA THR A 329 -19.44 -14.27 22.30
C THR A 329 -18.51 -15.48 22.37
N TYR A 330 -17.23 -15.20 22.56
CA TYR A 330 -16.19 -16.22 22.68
C TYR A 330 -15.61 -16.24 24.09
N THR A 331 -15.39 -17.42 24.63
CA THR A 331 -14.81 -17.63 25.96
C THR A 331 -13.46 -18.32 25.83
N LEU A 332 -12.42 -17.70 26.38
CA LEU A 332 -11.14 -18.34 26.63
C LEU A 332 -11.18 -19.02 28.00
N GLN A 333 -11.01 -20.34 27.98
CA GLN A 333 -11.01 -21.20 29.15
C GLN A 333 -9.67 -21.14 29.90
N PRO A 334 -9.63 -21.46 31.21
CA PRO A 334 -8.42 -21.37 32.03
C PRO A 334 -7.27 -22.19 31.46
N VAL A 335 -6.06 -21.64 31.52
CA VAL A 335 -4.85 -22.22 30.94
C VAL A 335 -3.86 -22.56 32.03
N ASP A 336 -3.61 -23.85 32.28
CA ASP A 336 -2.71 -24.29 33.35
C ASP A 336 -1.23 -24.06 33.04
N HIS A 337 -0.83 -24.25 31.78
CA HIS A 337 0.55 -24.03 31.31
C HIS A 337 0.80 -22.59 30.81
N ALA A 338 0.08 -21.60 31.35
CA ALA A 338 0.12 -20.21 30.85
C ALA A 338 1.52 -19.59 30.87
N ARG A 339 2.37 -20.00 31.82
CA ARG A 339 3.76 -19.52 31.95
C ARG A 339 4.64 -19.99 30.79
N GLU A 340 4.47 -21.22 30.33
CA GLU A 340 5.22 -21.79 29.21
C GLU A 340 4.84 -21.09 27.91
N LEU A 341 3.53 -20.93 27.67
CA LEU A 341 3.00 -20.24 26.49
C LEU A 341 3.40 -18.76 26.43
N LEU A 342 3.42 -18.08 27.57
CA LEU A 342 3.90 -16.70 27.65
C LEU A 342 5.42 -16.59 27.44
N THR A 343 6.18 -17.60 27.87
CA THR A 343 7.63 -17.70 27.59
C THR A 343 7.89 -17.86 26.09
N ASP A 344 7.08 -18.68 25.41
CA ASP A 344 7.13 -18.87 23.96
C ASP A 344 6.84 -17.57 23.19
N LEU A 345 5.82 -16.81 23.63
CA LEU A 345 5.51 -15.50 23.06
C LEU A 345 6.68 -14.51 23.22
N LEU A 346 7.34 -14.50 24.39
CA LEU A 346 8.52 -13.67 24.62
C LEU A 346 9.73 -14.10 23.78
N ALA A 347 9.90 -15.41 23.54
CA ALA A 347 10.93 -15.91 22.64
C ALA A 347 10.68 -15.45 21.19
N CYS A 348 9.42 -15.55 20.71
CA CYS A 348 9.02 -15.03 19.40
C CYS A 348 9.20 -13.51 19.31
N TYR A 349 8.88 -12.76 20.37
CA TYR A 349 9.14 -11.32 20.47
C TYR A 349 10.64 -11.01 20.30
N SER A 350 11.50 -11.67 21.08
CA SER A 350 12.96 -11.49 20.99
C SER A 350 13.50 -11.82 19.59
N ARG A 351 13.00 -12.90 18.99
CA ARG A 351 13.35 -13.30 17.62
C ARG A 351 12.92 -12.27 16.59
N GLY A 352 11.68 -11.77 16.68
CA GLY A 352 11.14 -10.76 15.76
C GLY A 352 11.78 -9.38 15.89
N LEU A 353 12.52 -9.10 16.98
CA LEU A 353 13.39 -7.93 17.09
C LEU A 353 14.77 -8.12 16.46
N SER A 354 15.13 -9.36 16.15
CA SER A 354 16.42 -9.74 15.56
C SER A 354 16.32 -9.85 14.05
N HIS A 355 15.24 -10.42 13.55
CA HIS A 355 14.99 -10.67 12.13
C HIS A 355 13.48 -10.65 11.85
N PRO A 356 13.02 -10.29 10.63
CA PRO A 356 11.62 -10.38 10.27
C PRO A 356 11.01 -11.74 10.63
N LEU A 357 10.00 -11.73 11.51
CA LEU A 357 9.28 -12.93 11.92
C LEU A 357 8.12 -13.17 10.94
N PRO A 358 8.09 -14.28 10.17
CA PRO A 358 7.05 -14.58 9.18
C PRO A 358 5.75 -14.99 9.87
N PHE A 359 5.14 -14.05 10.60
CA PHE A 359 3.89 -14.21 11.30
C PHE A 359 2.92 -13.12 10.84
N PHE A 360 1.86 -13.55 10.17
CA PHE A 360 0.86 -12.70 9.53
C PHE A 360 -0.50 -12.98 10.17
N PRO A 361 -0.99 -12.13 11.10
CA PRO A 361 -2.10 -12.48 11.97
C PRO A 361 -3.39 -12.90 11.24
N ARG A 362 -3.76 -12.24 10.13
CA ARG A 362 -4.99 -12.60 9.42
C ARG A 362 -4.86 -13.97 8.76
N SER A 363 -3.73 -14.23 8.12
CA SER A 363 -3.42 -15.50 7.46
C SER A 363 -3.25 -16.63 8.48
N ALA A 364 -2.62 -16.36 9.62
CA ALA A 364 -2.45 -17.30 10.73
C ALA A 364 -3.80 -17.70 11.35
N HIS A 365 -4.69 -16.72 11.55
CA HIS A 365 -6.06 -16.99 11.99
C HIS A 365 -6.83 -17.83 10.96
N ALA A 366 -6.75 -17.48 9.67
CA ALA A 366 -7.39 -18.25 8.61
C ALA A 366 -6.88 -19.69 8.54
N TYR A 367 -5.59 -19.92 8.75
CA TYR A 367 -4.99 -21.24 8.87
C TYR A 367 -5.60 -22.02 10.06
N ALA A 368 -5.56 -21.42 11.25
CA ALA A 368 -5.91 -22.09 12.50
C ALA A 368 -7.39 -22.51 12.59
N PHE A 369 -8.29 -21.73 12.00
CA PHE A 369 -9.74 -21.96 12.04
C PHE A 369 -10.29 -22.57 10.74
N ALA A 370 -9.43 -23.06 9.84
CA ALA A 370 -9.88 -23.66 8.59
C ALA A 370 -10.59 -25.01 8.82
N SER A 371 -11.79 -25.18 8.26
CA SER A 371 -12.48 -26.48 8.23
C SER A 371 -11.96 -27.41 7.12
N GLY A 372 -11.17 -26.89 6.18
CA GLY A 372 -10.62 -27.59 5.03
C GLY A 372 -9.09 -27.63 5.06
N ASN A 373 -8.45 -27.35 3.92
CA ASN A 373 -6.99 -27.26 3.84
C ASN A 373 -6.49 -25.96 4.51
N PRO A 374 -5.77 -26.02 5.64
CA PRO A 374 -5.32 -24.83 6.38
C PRO A 374 -4.37 -23.94 5.58
N SER A 375 -3.41 -24.54 4.88
CA SER A 375 -2.43 -23.81 4.07
C SER A 375 -3.10 -23.06 2.92
N LEU A 376 -4.13 -23.64 2.29
CA LEU A 376 -4.91 -22.95 1.26
C LEU A 376 -5.72 -21.77 1.83
N ALA A 377 -6.29 -21.92 3.03
CA ALA A 377 -7.02 -20.84 3.69
C ALA A 377 -6.10 -19.67 4.05
N ALA A 378 -4.90 -19.96 4.57
CA ALA A 378 -3.86 -18.98 4.82
C ALA A 378 -3.45 -18.25 3.54
N LYS A 379 -3.16 -19.01 2.48
CA LYS A 379 -2.73 -18.47 1.18
C LYS A 379 -3.78 -17.52 0.57
N ARG A 380 -5.07 -17.87 0.64
CA ARG A 380 -6.16 -17.00 0.18
C ARG A 380 -6.30 -15.71 1.00
N CYS A 381 -5.92 -15.74 2.27
CA CYS A 381 -5.91 -14.54 3.11
C CYS A 381 -4.68 -13.66 2.84
N TRP A 382 -3.54 -14.30 2.56
CA TRP A 382 -2.29 -13.65 2.20
C TRP A 382 -2.37 -12.94 0.86
N GLU A 383 -2.76 -13.63 -0.21
CA GLU A 383 -2.71 -13.12 -1.58
C GLU A 383 -3.80 -12.09 -1.89
N SER A 384 -3.40 -10.96 -2.47
CA SER A 384 -4.33 -10.00 -3.03
C SER A 384 -5.05 -10.54 -4.26
N SER A 385 -6.33 -10.20 -4.36
CA SER A 385 -7.16 -10.47 -5.54
C SER A 385 -7.56 -9.16 -6.22
N SER A 386 -8.20 -9.24 -7.39
CA SER A 386 -8.72 -8.07 -8.10
C SER A 386 -9.79 -7.27 -7.33
N TYR A 387 -10.35 -7.83 -6.24
CA TYR A 387 -11.45 -7.24 -5.48
C TYR A 387 -11.12 -6.93 -4.03
N VAL A 388 -10.19 -7.70 -3.43
CA VAL A 388 -9.87 -7.63 -2.01
C VAL A 388 -8.36 -7.67 -1.85
N ASN A 389 -7.85 -6.69 -1.11
CA ASN A 389 -6.45 -6.68 -0.70
C ASN A 389 -6.20 -7.78 0.33
N GLY A 390 -5.26 -8.65 -0.02
CA GLY A 390 -4.69 -9.65 0.87
C GLY A 390 -3.87 -9.02 1.98
N GLU A 391 -3.31 -9.86 2.82
CA GLU A 391 -2.34 -9.43 3.83
C GLU A 391 -0.99 -9.00 3.19
N ASP A 392 -0.68 -9.50 1.99
CA ASP A 392 0.47 -9.14 1.13
C ASP A 392 0.47 -7.66 0.67
N ALA A 393 -0.68 -6.99 0.68
CA ALA A 393 -0.79 -5.57 0.36
C ALA A 393 -0.27 -4.66 1.48
N ASN A 394 0.12 -5.22 2.63
CA ASN A 394 0.66 -4.46 3.74
C ASN A 394 2.10 -3.99 3.44
N PRO A 395 2.35 -2.67 3.40
CA PRO A 395 3.66 -2.15 2.99
C PRO A 395 4.79 -2.48 3.97
N TRP A 396 4.47 -2.79 5.24
CA TRP A 396 5.47 -3.24 6.21
C TRP A 396 5.96 -4.66 5.91
N TYR A 397 5.09 -5.55 5.44
CA TYR A 397 5.50 -6.88 5.01
C TYR A 397 6.29 -6.81 3.71
N GLN A 398 5.82 -6.02 2.74
CA GLN A 398 6.52 -5.81 1.47
C GLN A 398 7.95 -5.31 1.66
N LEU A 399 8.18 -4.40 2.61
CA LEU A 399 9.53 -3.94 2.91
C LEU A 399 10.34 -4.98 3.70
N ALA A 400 9.78 -5.53 4.78
CA ALA A 400 10.52 -6.42 5.68
C ALA A 400 10.95 -7.72 5.01
N PHE A 401 10.12 -8.24 4.10
CA PHE A 401 10.33 -9.52 3.41
C PHE A 401 10.66 -9.34 1.93
N ARG A 402 11.10 -8.16 1.49
CA ARG A 402 11.33 -7.88 0.05
C ARG A 402 12.27 -8.89 -0.63
N ASP A 403 13.20 -9.47 0.14
CA ASP A 403 14.23 -10.37 -0.37
C ASP A 403 13.78 -11.85 -0.35
N GLU A 404 12.67 -12.18 0.33
CA GLU A 404 12.10 -13.53 0.46
C GLU A 404 10.61 -13.59 0.03
N TRP A 405 10.14 -12.54 -0.64
CA TRP A 405 8.72 -12.27 -0.87
C TRP A 405 7.99 -13.42 -1.58
N ASP A 406 8.63 -13.98 -2.61
CA ASP A 406 8.05 -15.03 -3.46
C ASP A 406 7.87 -16.38 -2.74
N ASN A 407 8.50 -16.54 -1.56
CA ASN A 407 8.43 -17.76 -0.78
C ASN A 407 7.37 -17.71 0.33
N LEU A 408 6.64 -16.59 0.50
CA LEU A 408 5.66 -16.43 1.57
C LEU A 408 4.22 -16.78 1.13
N PRO A 409 3.42 -17.38 2.03
CA PRO A 409 3.78 -17.89 3.36
C PRO A 409 4.57 -19.21 3.26
N ASN A 410 5.61 -19.37 4.09
CA ASN A 410 6.53 -20.52 4.07
C ASN A 410 6.29 -21.52 5.23
N ASP A 411 7.10 -22.57 5.32
CA ASP A 411 7.03 -23.58 6.39
C ASP A 411 7.28 -22.97 7.78
N GLU A 412 8.08 -21.91 7.87
CA GLU A 412 8.31 -21.21 9.12
C GLU A 412 7.05 -20.50 9.61
N PHE A 413 6.30 -19.86 8.71
CA PHE A 413 4.98 -19.29 9.01
C PHE A 413 4.03 -20.36 9.55
N VAL A 414 4.03 -21.57 8.96
CA VAL A 414 3.18 -22.68 9.42
C VAL A 414 3.57 -23.10 10.84
N ALA A 415 4.85 -23.36 11.09
CA ALA A 415 5.34 -23.75 12.40
C ALA A 415 5.05 -22.70 13.49
N LEU A 416 5.22 -21.41 13.17
CA LEU A 416 4.89 -20.31 14.07
C LEU A 416 3.38 -20.22 14.32
N THR A 417 2.57 -20.40 13.28
CA THR A 417 1.11 -20.36 13.40
C THR A 417 0.61 -21.49 14.28
N GLU A 418 1.09 -22.72 14.08
CA GLU A 418 0.74 -23.85 14.94
C GLU A 418 1.15 -23.61 16.38
N ARG A 419 2.38 -23.15 16.62
CA ARG A 419 2.86 -22.85 17.98
C ARG A 419 2.03 -21.77 18.69
N LEU A 420 1.60 -20.72 17.97
CA LEU A 420 0.94 -19.56 18.56
C LEU A 420 -0.58 -19.68 18.62
N TYR A 421 -1.22 -20.24 17.60
CA TYR A 421 -2.68 -20.34 17.50
C TYR A 421 -3.24 -21.66 18.00
N ARG A 422 -2.49 -22.78 17.99
CA ARG A 422 -3.02 -24.05 18.51
C ARG A 422 -3.51 -23.93 19.96
N PRO A 423 -2.76 -23.31 20.89
CA PRO A 423 -3.24 -23.11 22.25
C PRO A 423 -4.48 -22.23 22.34
N ILE A 424 -4.63 -21.27 21.43
CA ILE A 424 -5.82 -20.41 21.35
C ILE A 424 -7.03 -21.26 20.97
N VAL A 425 -6.92 -22.06 19.90
CA VAL A 425 -7.99 -22.93 19.41
C VAL A 425 -8.41 -23.94 20.48
N ASP A 426 -7.45 -24.53 21.20
CA ASP A 426 -7.73 -25.54 22.22
C ASP A 426 -8.45 -24.97 23.46
N HIS A 427 -8.40 -23.65 23.70
CA HIS A 427 -9.05 -22.99 24.85
C HIS A 427 -10.19 -22.03 24.45
N LEU A 428 -10.47 -21.87 23.15
CA LEU A 428 -11.51 -20.96 22.67
C LEU A 428 -12.82 -21.73 22.46
N GLU A 429 -13.83 -21.36 23.24
CA GLU A 429 -15.20 -21.84 23.06
C GLU A 429 -16.07 -20.70 22.54
N ALA A 430 -16.77 -20.92 21.43
CA ALA A 430 -17.87 -20.04 21.02
C ALA A 430 -19.12 -20.43 21.81
N SER A 431 -19.90 -19.45 22.25
CA SER A 431 -21.23 -19.72 22.77
C SER A 431 -22.04 -20.43 21.70
N SER A 432 -22.41 -21.70 21.93
CA SER A 432 -23.42 -22.36 21.10
C SER A 432 -24.70 -21.53 21.17
N SER A 433 -25.05 -20.89 20.04
CA SER A 433 -26.23 -20.03 19.90
C SER A 433 -27.52 -20.71 20.34
#